data_AF-A0A821G353-F1
#
_entry.id   AF-A0A821G353-F1
#
_cell.length_a   1.000
_cell.length_b   1.000
_cell.length_c   1.000
_cell.angle_alpha   90.00
_cell.angle_beta   90.00
_cell.angle_gamma   90.00
#
_symmetry.space_group_name_H-M   'P 1'
#
loop_
_entity.id
_entity.type
_entity.pdbx_description
1 polymer ?
#
loop_
_entity_poly.entity_id
_entity_poly.type
_entity_poly.pdbx_seq_one_letter_code
_entity_poly.pdbx_strand_id
1 'polypeptide(L)' 'GNLIWKGKTLPLKNDHVLLRGTRLRNTPWAFGIVCYAGPDTKLMKNSGKAKFKRTKIDHLLNRIILG' A
#
# COMPACT_ATOMS: atom_id res chain seq x y z
N GLY A 1 -2.44 13.43 11.54
CA GLY A 1 -2.80 14.56 10.66
C GLY A 1 -3.91 15.34 11.32
N ASN A 2 -4.25 16.54 10.84
CA ASN A 2 -5.35 17.34 11.42
C ASN A 2 -6.37 17.67 10.32
N LEU A 3 -7.66 17.50 10.62
CA LEU A 3 -8.76 17.96 9.77
C LEU A 3 -9.25 19.32 10.31
N ILE A 4 -9.28 20.33 9.46
CA ILE A 4 -9.84 21.64 9.82
C ILE A 4 -11.23 21.75 9.20
N TRP A 5 -12.25 21.91 10.05
CA TRP A 5 -13.64 22.02 9.61
C TRP A 5 -14.34 23.13 10.38
N LYS A 6 -14.91 24.11 9.66
CA LYS A 6 -15.64 25.25 10.25
C LYS A 6 -14.88 25.94 11.40
N GLY A 7 -13.58 26.14 11.23
CA GLY A 7 -12.71 26.78 12.24
C GLY A 7 -12.29 25.88 13.42
N LYS A 8 -12.70 24.60 13.45
CA LYS A 8 -12.25 23.63 14.47
C LYS A 8 -11.19 22.70 13.91
N THR A 9 -10.15 22.42 14.70
CA THR A 9 -9.10 21.46 14.38
C THR A 9 -9.40 20.12 15.05
N LEU A 10 -9.56 19.07 14.24
CA LEU A 10 -9.83 17.71 14.69
C LEU A 10 -8.61 16.83 14.41
N PRO A 11 -7.94 16.28 15.45
CA PRO A 11 -6.80 15.40 15.25
C PRO A 11 -7.23 14.06 14.66
N LEU A 12 -6.59 13.66 13.56
CA LEU A 12 -6.77 12.37 12.91
C LEU A 12 -5.80 11.35 13.51
N LYS A 13 -6.37 10.28 14.08
CA LYS A 13 -5.69 9.09 14.56
C LYS A 13 -5.77 7.98 13.50
N ASN A 14 -5.02 6.88 13.70
CA ASN A 14 -5.07 5.73 12.80
C ASN A 14 -6.47 5.12 12.68
N ASP A 15 -7.27 5.17 13.75
CA ASP A 15 -8.65 4.66 13.77
C ASP A 15 -9.59 5.47 12.84
N HIS A 16 -9.20 6.69 12.47
CA HIS A 16 -9.96 7.54 11.56
C HIS A 16 -9.50 7.39 10.09
N VAL A 17 -8.61 6.43 9.79
CA VAL A 17 -8.02 6.25 8.46
C VAL A 17 -8.22 4.82 7.97
N LEU A 18 -8.88 4.68 6.83
CA LEU A 18 -8.95 3.41 6.12
C LEU A 18 -7.74 3.28 5.19
N LEU A 19 -7.03 2.16 5.27
CA LEU A 19 -5.84 1.90 4.46
C LEU A 19 -6.21 1.13 3.19
N ARG A 20 -5.35 1.23 2.17
CA ARG A 20 -5.43 0.35 1.00
C ARG A 20 -5.39 -1.12 1.46
N GLY A 21 -6.35 -1.91 0.98
CA GLY A 21 -6.47 -3.34 1.31
C GLY A 21 -7.49 -3.64 2.42
N THR A 22 -8.00 -2.62 3.12
CA THR A 22 -9.10 -2.80 4.06
C THR A 22 -10.39 -3.17 3.32
N ARG A 23 -11.17 -4.09 3.90
CA ARG A 23 -12.55 -4.41 3.47
C ARG A 23 -13.54 -3.93 4.50
N LEU A 24 -14.52 -3.12 4.08
CA LEU A 24 -15.64 -2.69 4.92
C LEU A 24 -16.54 -3.90 5.22
N ARG A 25 -16.96 -4.02 6.48
CA ARG A 25 -17.83 -5.08 6.97
C ARG A 25 -18.86 -4.47 7.91
N ASN A 26 -20.05 -5.07 7.96
CA ASN A 26 -21.12 -4.67 8.87
C ASN A 26 -21.56 -3.20 8.68
N THR A 27 -21.39 -2.65 7.47
CA THR A 27 -21.85 -1.30 7.10
C THR A 27 -22.10 -1.29 5.59
N PRO A 28 -23.25 -0.78 5.12
CA PRO A 28 -23.58 -0.80 3.69
C PRO A 28 -22.73 0.16 2.86
N TRP A 29 -22.37 1.32 3.39
CA TRP A 29 -21.55 2.33 2.71
C TRP A 29 -20.82 3.21 3.73
N ALA A 30 -19.80 3.93 3.25
CA ALA A 30 -19.06 4.93 4.02
C ALA A 30 -18.66 6.10 3.09
N PHE A 31 -18.68 7.32 3.63
CA PHE A 31 -18.12 8.49 2.95
C PHE A 31 -16.73 8.79 3.49
N GLY A 32 -15.83 9.24 2.62
CA GLY A 32 -14.48 9.58 2.99
C GLY A 32 -13.77 10.36 1.89
N ILE A 33 -12.59 10.89 2.23
CA ILE A 33 -11.72 11.62 1.31
C ILE A 33 -10.47 10.79 1.08
N VAL A 34 -10.00 10.75 -0.16
CA VAL A 34 -8.75 10.07 -0.51
C VAL A 34 -7.58 10.96 -0.12
N CYS A 35 -6.84 10.56 0.92
CA CYS A 35 -5.62 11.27 1.33
C CYS A 35 -4.37 10.81 0.56
N TYR A 36 -4.29 9.53 0.20
CA TYR A 36 -3.17 8.94 -0.54
C TYR A 36 -3.69 8.00 -1.62
N ALA A 37 -3.11 8.07 -2.82
CA ALA A 37 -3.50 7.26 -3.96
C ALA A 37 -2.29 6.52 -4.56
N GLY A 38 -2.54 5.38 -5.21
CA GLY A 38 -1.50 4.63 -5.90
C GLY A 38 -0.29 4.28 -5.02
N PRO A 39 0.96 4.43 -5.54
CA PRO A 39 2.20 4.11 -4.83
C PRO A 39 2.37 4.80 -3.48
N ASP A 40 1.66 5.92 -3.26
CA ASP A 40 1.75 6.66 -2.00
C ASP A 40 1.00 6.00 -0.84
N THR A 41 0.13 5.03 -1.14
CA THR A 41 -0.60 4.29 -0.11
C THR A 41 0.37 3.49 0.77
N LYS A 42 0.08 3.40 2.07
CA LYS A 42 0.94 2.73 3.06
C LYS A 42 1.25 1.28 2.68
N LEU A 43 0.27 0.55 2.13
CA LEU A 43 0.45 -0.82 1.66
C LEU A 43 1.45 -0.91 0.49
N MET A 44 1.42 0.06 -0.44
CA MET A 44 2.36 0.09 -1.57
C MET A 44 3.76 0.48 -1.16
N LYS A 45 3.91 1.44 -0.23
CA LYS A 45 5.23 1.79 0.32
C LYS A 45 5.87 0.60 1.05
N ASN A 46 5.05 -0.26 1.66
CA ASN A 46 5.51 -1.51 2.26
C ASN A 46 5.67 -2.66 1.26
N SER A 47 5.19 -2.52 0.02
CA SER A 47 5.41 -3.52 -1.03
C SER A 47 6.79 -3.32 -1.64
N GLY A 48 7.64 -4.34 -1.56
CA GLY A 48 8.92 -4.33 -2.24
C GLY A 48 8.75 -4.16 -3.76
N LYS A 49 9.77 -3.61 -4.42
CA LYS A 49 9.80 -3.54 -5.89
C LYS A 49 9.68 -4.95 -6.47
N ALA A 50 8.86 -5.11 -7.51
CA ALA A 50 8.76 -6.37 -8.23
C ALA A 50 10.16 -6.76 -8.74
N LYS A 51 10.60 -7.97 -8.39
CA LYS A 51 11.87 -8.53 -8.84
C LYS A 51 11.58 -9.56 -9.94
N PHE A 52 12.40 -9.54 -10.99
CA PHE A 52 12.40 -10.62 -11.96
C PHE A 52 12.85 -11.91 -11.27
N LYS A 53 11.95 -12.88 -11.15
CA LYS A 53 12.25 -14.17 -10.54
C LYS A 53 12.92 -15.07 -11.58
N ARG A 54 14.11 -15.58 -11.26
CA ARG A 54 14.82 -16.62 -12.02
C ARG A 54 14.90 -17.89 -11.20
N THR A 55 14.86 -19.03 -11.88
CA THR A 55 15.02 -20.33 -11.23
C THR A 55 16.48 -20.59 -10.93
N LYS A 56 16.77 -21.43 -9.93
CA LYS A 56 18.15 -21.85 -9.64
C LYS A 56 18.78 -22.59 -10.83
N ILE A 57 17.98 -23.33 -11.60
CA ILE A 57 18.42 -24.04 -12.80
C ILE A 57 18.83 -23.06 -13.89
N ASP A 58 18.06 -22.00 -14.14
CA ASP A 58 18.43 -20.95 -15.10
C ASP A 58 19.78 -20.29 -14.74
N HIS A 59 20.02 -20.04 -13.45
CA HIS A 59 21.32 -19.55 -12.98
C HIS A 59 22.46 -20.56 -13.18
N LEU A 60 22.21 -21.85 -12.94
CA LEU A 60 23.20 -22.91 -13.12
C LEU A 60 23.55 -23.10 -14.61
N LEU A 61 22.54 -23.17 -15.48
CA LEU A 61 22.73 -23.30 -16.92
C LEU A 61 23.54 -22.13 -17.49
N ASN A 62 23.19 -20.89 -17.10
CA ASN A 62 23.96 -19.71 -17.53
C ASN A 62 25.41 -19.78 -17.06
N ARG A 63 25.69 -20.35 -15.88
CA ARG A 63 27.07 -20.53 -15.38
C ARG A 63 27.85 -21.62 -16.13
N ILE A 64 27.18 -22.68 -16.57
CA ILE A 64 27.80 -23.78 -17.33
C ILE A 64 28.06 -23.38 -18.79
N ILE A 65 27.18 -22.57 -19.38
CA ILE A 65 27.28 -22.17 -20.79
C ILE A 65 28.27 -21.02 -20.99
N LEU A 66 28.36 -20.08 -20.04
CA LEU A 66 29.26 -18.93 -20.11
C LEU A 66 30.62 -19.16 -19.43
N GLY A 67 30.76 -20.24 -18.65
CA GLY A 67 32.02 -20.66 -18.04
C GLY A 67 32.76 -21.64 -18.94
#